data_AF-A0AAP0L8B4-F1
#
_entry.id   AF-A0AAP0L8B4-F1
#
_cell.length_a   1.000
_cell.length_b   1.000
_cell.length_c   1.000
_cell.angle_alpha   90.00
_cell.angle_beta   90.00
_cell.angle_gamma   90.00
#
_symmetry.space_group_name_H-M   'P 1'
#
loop_
_entity.id
_entity.type
_entity.pdbx_description
1 polymer ?
#
loop_
_entity_poly.entity_id
_entity_poly.type
_entity_poly.pdbx_seq_one_letter_code
_entity_poly.pdbx_strand_id
1 'polypeptide(L)'
;MTKSKQASKNRRSEKNKPGTGVSKHIGDTKSFASHKETLDEMAGEPVSDKVLFNYTSTKGHDNVNFVDERSCKLNEDYEKRLQEMTQASPDVPVDENELFYEISPRDRKGCIYGLGSYARPAHNRGGTSSSQAGEILRLTEEVTYLREGQRRTDETMSHLLTFFRQ
;
A
#
# COMPACT_ATOMS: atom_id res chain seq x y z
N MET A 1 21.73 27.69 -23.35
CA MET A 1 21.59 26.40 -22.62
C MET A 1 21.59 26.54 -21.08
N THR A 2 21.28 27.71 -20.52
CA THR A 2 21.42 28.01 -19.07
C THR A 2 20.15 27.73 -18.25
N LYS A 3 18.96 28.01 -18.81
CA LYS A 3 17.67 27.81 -18.12
C LYS A 3 17.38 26.33 -17.77
N SER A 4 17.75 25.39 -18.64
CA SER A 4 17.53 23.95 -18.42
C SER A 4 18.39 23.39 -17.27
N LYS A 5 19.67 23.77 -17.20
CA LYS A 5 20.57 23.39 -16.10
C LYS A 5 20.12 23.97 -14.76
N GLN A 6 19.66 25.23 -14.76
CA GLN A 6 19.10 25.88 -13.57
C GLN A 6 17.82 25.17 -13.09
N ALA A 7 16.89 24.85 -14.01
CA ALA A 7 15.65 24.16 -13.68
C ALA A 7 15.91 22.74 -13.14
N SER A 8 16.87 22.02 -13.71
CA SER A 8 17.29 20.70 -13.20
C SER A 8 17.88 20.80 -11.79
N LYS A 9 18.76 21.77 -11.54
CA LYS A 9 19.27 22.04 -10.18
C LYS A 9 18.14 22.38 -9.21
N ASN A 10 17.21 23.25 -9.58
CA ASN A 10 16.08 23.64 -8.74
C ASN A 10 15.10 22.47 -8.43
N ARG A 11 15.00 21.47 -9.31
CA ARG A 11 14.21 20.24 -9.07
C ARG A 11 14.90 19.29 -8.11
N ARG A 12 16.24 19.29 -8.07
CA ARG A 12 17.06 18.37 -7.24
C ARG A 12 17.56 19.00 -5.94
N SER A 13 17.46 20.32 -5.81
CA SER A 13 17.88 21.06 -4.62
C SER A 13 16.85 20.95 -3.51
N GLU A 14 17.32 20.67 -2.30
CA GLU A 14 16.56 20.80 -1.07
C GLU A 14 16.43 22.28 -0.72
N LYS A 15 15.21 22.80 -0.65
CA LYS A 15 15.00 24.25 -0.55
C LYS A 15 15.16 24.81 0.87
N ASN A 16 14.99 23.97 1.90
CA ASN A 16 14.89 24.45 3.28
C ASN A 16 15.80 23.68 4.26
N LYS A 17 15.76 22.34 4.24
CA LYS A 17 16.54 21.46 5.13
C LYS A 17 16.89 20.13 4.43
N PRO A 18 17.92 19.41 4.90
CA PRO A 18 18.19 18.04 4.45
C PRO A 18 16.94 17.15 4.56
N GLY A 19 16.58 16.45 3.48
CA GLY A 19 15.34 15.65 3.36
C GLY A 19 14.05 16.44 3.01
N THR A 20 14.14 17.75 2.74
CA THR A 20 12.98 18.55 2.24
C THR A 20 12.91 18.65 0.71
N GLY A 21 13.82 17.96 0.02
CA GLY A 21 13.83 17.85 -1.43
C GLY A 21 12.70 16.98 -1.97
N VAL A 22 12.68 16.85 -3.30
CA VAL A 22 11.81 15.86 -3.95
C VAL A 22 12.26 14.46 -3.49
N SER A 23 11.31 13.68 -2.98
CA SER A 23 11.56 12.30 -2.55
C SER A 23 12.24 11.50 -3.66
N LYS A 24 13.28 10.76 -3.29
CA LYS A 24 14.04 9.90 -4.20
C LYS A 24 13.68 8.45 -3.90
N HIS A 25 13.32 7.71 -4.95
CA HIS A 25 13.03 6.28 -4.91
C HIS A 25 13.86 5.59 -6.00
N ILE A 26 14.23 4.33 -5.77
CA ILE A 26 14.79 3.43 -6.80
C ILE A 26 13.67 2.50 -7.31
N GLY A 27 12.47 3.05 -7.44
CA GLY A 27 11.46 2.43 -8.29
C GLY A 27 11.87 2.70 -9.73
N ASP A 28 12.18 1.66 -10.48
CA ASP A 28 12.36 1.74 -11.93
C ASP A 28 11.04 2.24 -12.60
N THR A 29 10.88 2.04 -13.90
CA THR A 29 9.59 2.22 -14.58
C THR A 29 8.45 1.32 -14.08
N LYS A 30 8.72 0.46 -13.08
CA LYS A 30 7.76 -0.45 -12.45
C LYS A 30 6.94 0.27 -11.37
N SER A 31 5.69 -0.14 -11.26
CA SER A 31 4.80 0.35 -10.21
C SER A 31 5.10 -0.30 -8.85
N PHE A 32 4.66 0.33 -7.75
CA PHE A 32 4.70 -0.27 -6.41
C PHE A 32 3.95 -1.61 -6.33
N ALA A 33 2.81 -1.73 -7.02
CA ALA A 33 2.05 -2.98 -7.07
C ALA A 33 2.86 -4.11 -7.73
N SER A 34 3.55 -3.82 -8.85
CA SER A 34 4.40 -4.79 -9.51
C SER A 34 5.60 -5.21 -8.65
N HIS A 35 6.17 -4.27 -7.88
CA HIS A 35 7.20 -4.61 -6.90
C HIS A 35 6.66 -5.48 -5.76
N LYS A 36 5.43 -5.21 -5.29
CA LYS A 36 4.77 -6.03 -4.27
C LYS A 36 4.54 -7.46 -4.76
N GLU A 37 3.97 -7.62 -5.95
CA GLU A 37 3.74 -8.94 -6.57
C GLU A 37 5.05 -9.72 -6.68
N THR A 38 6.12 -9.08 -7.17
CA THR A 38 7.43 -9.73 -7.28
C THR A 38 7.97 -10.15 -5.91
N LEU A 39 7.82 -9.31 -4.87
CA LEU A 39 8.28 -9.63 -3.53
C LEU A 39 7.47 -10.75 -2.89
N ASP A 40 6.15 -10.77 -3.10
CA ASP A 40 5.26 -11.82 -2.60
C ASP A 40 5.57 -13.17 -3.27
N GLU A 41 5.84 -13.17 -4.58
CA GLU A 41 6.28 -14.35 -5.31
C GLU A 41 7.65 -14.85 -4.82
N MET A 42 8.59 -13.95 -4.55
CA MET A 42 9.93 -14.31 -4.06
C MET A 42 9.91 -14.85 -2.62
N ALA A 43 9.04 -14.31 -1.76
CA ALA A 43 8.88 -14.75 -0.38
C ALA A 43 8.00 -16.01 -0.28
N GLY A 44 7.09 -16.23 -1.24
CA GLY A 44 6.07 -17.28 -1.18
C GLY A 44 4.88 -16.94 -0.28
N GLU A 45 4.87 -15.75 0.31
CA GLU A 45 3.82 -15.23 1.19
C GLU A 45 3.70 -13.70 1.05
N PRO A 46 2.55 -13.09 1.42
CA PRO A 46 2.38 -11.65 1.35
C PRO A 46 3.36 -10.91 2.27
N VAL A 47 4.30 -10.16 1.69
CA VAL A 47 5.25 -9.34 2.45
C VAL A 47 4.58 -8.10 3.05
N SER A 48 5.18 -7.51 4.07
CA SER A 48 4.69 -6.25 4.64
C SER A 48 4.98 -5.06 3.71
N ASP A 49 4.17 -4.02 3.80
CA ASP A 49 4.36 -2.76 3.07
C ASP A 49 5.64 -2.04 3.54
N LYS A 50 6.10 -2.33 4.76
CA LYS A 50 7.42 -1.91 5.26
C LYS A 50 8.56 -2.53 4.44
N VAL A 51 8.47 -3.81 4.10
CA VAL A 51 9.45 -4.48 3.22
C VAL A 51 9.44 -3.85 1.83
N LEU A 52 8.25 -3.60 1.27
CA LEU A 52 8.11 -2.90 -0.02
C LEU A 52 8.74 -1.50 0.01
N PHE A 53 8.53 -0.74 1.08
CA PHE A 53 9.13 0.57 1.28
C PHE A 53 10.65 0.50 1.30
N ASN A 54 11.23 -0.43 2.07
CA ASN A 54 12.69 -0.58 2.14
C ASN A 54 13.27 -1.00 0.79
N TYR A 55 12.63 -1.94 0.10
CA TYR A 55 13.04 -2.39 -1.23
C TYR A 55 13.11 -1.22 -2.22
N THR A 56 12.12 -0.33 -2.22
CA THR A 56 12.05 0.80 -3.17
C THR A 56 12.86 2.03 -2.73
N SER A 57 13.27 2.10 -1.47
CA SER A 57 13.95 3.27 -0.89
C SER A 57 15.44 3.07 -0.61
N THR A 58 15.96 1.85 -0.75
CA THR A 58 17.37 1.51 -0.49
C THR A 58 18.13 1.16 -1.76
N LYS A 59 19.43 1.47 -1.77
CA LYS A 59 20.29 1.21 -2.91
C LYS A 59 20.63 -0.28 -2.98
N GLY A 60 20.30 -0.92 -4.09
CA GLY A 60 20.54 -2.34 -4.27
C GLY A 60 19.67 -3.23 -3.37
N HIS A 61 18.57 -2.69 -2.82
CA HIS A 61 17.61 -3.42 -2.00
C HIS A 61 18.22 -4.02 -0.72
N ASP A 62 19.23 -3.37 -0.17
CA ASP A 62 20.02 -3.87 0.97
C ASP A 62 19.40 -3.57 2.35
N ASN A 63 18.28 -2.84 2.40
CA ASN A 63 17.59 -2.41 3.62
C ASN A 63 18.41 -1.46 4.54
N VAL A 64 19.60 -1.03 4.12
CA VAL A 64 20.51 -0.23 4.96
C VAL A 64 20.81 1.11 4.30
N ASN A 65 21.14 1.13 3.01
CA ASN A 65 21.61 2.33 2.34
C ASN A 65 20.46 3.10 1.70
N PHE A 66 19.75 3.88 2.51
CA PHE A 66 18.66 4.74 2.05
C PHE A 66 19.15 5.84 1.10
N VAL A 67 18.38 6.06 0.03
CA VAL A 67 18.70 7.03 -1.03
C VAL A 67 18.30 8.45 -0.65
N ASP A 68 17.38 8.55 0.31
CA ASP A 68 16.83 9.80 0.80
C ASP A 68 16.89 9.85 2.33
N GLU A 69 17.30 11.00 2.87
CA GLU A 69 17.40 11.20 4.31
C GLU A 69 16.03 11.11 4.99
N ARG A 70 14.98 11.54 4.29
CA ARG A 70 13.61 11.38 4.77
C ARG A 70 13.23 9.91 4.96
N SER A 71 13.67 9.04 4.04
CA SER A 71 13.43 7.60 4.14
C SER A 71 14.27 6.97 5.26
N CYS A 72 15.51 7.44 5.46
CA CYS A 72 16.37 7.04 6.57
C CYS A 72 15.71 7.35 7.93
N LYS A 73 15.27 8.60 8.13
CA LYS A 73 14.60 9.03 9.38
C LYS A 73 13.34 8.22 9.67
N LEU A 74 12.53 7.96 8.64
CA LEU A 74 11.34 7.12 8.78
C LEU A 74 11.70 5.69 9.22
N ASN A 75 12.81 5.15 8.71
CA ASN A 75 13.29 3.83 9.14
C ASN A 75 13.75 3.83 10.61
N GLU A 76 14.51 4.85 11.01
CA GLU A 76 14.96 5.03 12.39
C GLU A 76 13.78 5.16 13.37
N ASP A 77 12.78 5.98 13.03
CA ASP A 77 11.57 6.16 13.84
C ASP A 77 10.77 4.84 13.94
N TYR A 78 10.69 4.08 12.84
CA TYR A 78 10.07 2.76 12.81
C TYR A 78 10.77 1.76 13.73
N GLU A 79 12.08 1.63 13.63
CA GLU A 79 12.86 0.70 14.46
C GLU A 79 12.76 1.06 15.94
N LYS A 80 12.83 2.35 16.26
CA LYS A 80 12.66 2.84 17.64
C LYS A 80 11.28 2.46 18.18
N ARG A 81 10.21 2.69 17.43
CA ARG A 81 8.84 2.40 17.88
C ARG A 81 8.59 0.90 18.00
N LEU A 82 9.12 0.10 17.07
CA LEU A 82 9.09 -1.36 17.15
C LEU A 82 9.78 -1.85 18.42
N GLN A 83 10.95 -1.30 18.74
CA GLN A 83 11.68 -1.66 19.96
C GLN A 83 10.90 -1.29 21.23
N GLU A 84 10.27 -0.11 21.28
CA GLU A 84 9.41 0.30 22.39
C GLU A 84 8.21 -0.65 22.58
N MET A 85 7.53 -1.04 21.50
CA MET A 85 6.38 -1.95 21.56
C MET A 85 6.79 -3.35 22.01
N THR A 86 7.88 -3.89 21.46
CA THR A 86 8.42 -5.20 21.84
C THR A 86 8.88 -5.21 23.31
N GLN A 87 9.44 -4.12 23.82
CA GLN A 87 9.80 -4.01 25.25
C GLN A 87 8.57 -3.89 26.15
N ALA A 88 7.53 -3.18 25.72
CA ALA A 88 6.30 -3.00 26.50
C ALA A 88 5.43 -4.25 26.53
N SER A 89 5.44 -5.06 25.46
CA SER A 89 4.59 -6.25 25.31
C SER A 89 5.29 -7.31 24.46
N PRO A 90 6.25 -8.07 25.02
CA PRO A 90 7.07 -9.01 24.27
C PRO A 90 6.27 -10.21 23.69
N ASP A 91 5.12 -10.53 24.29
CA ASP A 91 4.28 -11.66 23.89
C ASP A 91 3.23 -11.30 22.82
N VAL A 92 3.08 -10.01 22.49
CA VAL A 92 2.09 -9.54 21.53
C VAL A 92 2.77 -9.31 20.18
N PRO A 93 2.39 -10.04 19.11
CA PRO A 93 2.95 -9.79 17.79
C PRO A 93 2.54 -8.39 17.30
N VAL A 94 3.51 -7.63 16.82
CA VAL A 94 3.30 -6.29 16.27
C VAL A 94 2.89 -6.40 14.81
N ASP A 95 1.78 -5.77 14.43
CA ASP A 95 1.43 -5.61 13.03
C ASP A 95 2.38 -4.57 12.39
N GLU A 96 3.32 -5.06 11.58
CA GLU A 96 4.32 -4.23 10.89
C GLU A 96 3.69 -3.17 9.98
N ASN A 97 2.57 -3.50 9.33
CA ASN A 97 1.90 -2.58 8.41
C ASN A 97 1.23 -1.45 9.17
N GLU A 98 0.48 -1.77 10.24
CA GLU A 98 -0.14 -0.74 11.08
C GLU A 98 0.89 0.19 11.71
N LEU A 99 1.97 -0.38 12.25
CA LEU A 99 3.08 0.38 12.80
C LEU A 99 3.70 1.31 11.76
N PHE A 100 3.94 0.80 10.55
CA PHE A 100 4.47 1.60 9.47
C PHE A 100 3.53 2.74 9.08
N TYR A 101 2.23 2.49 9.01
CA TYR A 101 1.21 3.50 8.65
C TYR A 101 1.01 4.58 9.70
N GLU A 102 1.25 4.27 10.98
CA GLU A 102 1.18 5.22 12.10
C GLU A 102 2.33 6.23 12.03
N ILE A 103 3.54 5.74 11.82
CA ILE A 103 4.77 6.56 11.84
C ILE A 103 4.96 7.30 10.52
N SER A 104 4.49 6.72 9.42
CA SER A 104 4.71 7.28 8.10
C SER A 104 3.96 8.60 7.90
N PRO A 105 4.66 9.67 7.47
CA PRO A 105 4.02 10.93 7.20
C PRO A 105 3.06 10.80 6.01
N ARG A 106 1.88 11.40 6.14
CA ARG A 106 0.86 11.44 5.08
C ARG A 106 0.92 12.75 4.33
N ASP A 107 0.67 12.70 3.02
CA ASP A 107 0.51 13.90 2.22
C ASP A 107 -0.90 14.49 2.37
N ARG A 108 -1.15 15.65 1.75
CA ARG A 108 -2.47 16.31 1.76
C ARG A 108 -3.59 15.42 1.18
N LYS A 109 -3.23 14.42 0.38
CA LYS A 109 -4.14 13.49 -0.28
C LYS A 109 -4.36 12.22 0.54
N GLY A 110 -3.77 12.13 1.74
CA GLY A 110 -3.83 10.98 2.64
C GLY A 110 -2.92 9.83 2.23
N CYS A 111 -2.11 9.99 1.18
CA CYS A 111 -1.19 8.97 0.70
C CYS A 111 -0.01 8.84 1.67
N ILE A 112 0.34 7.59 1.97
CA ILE A 112 1.46 7.26 2.84
C ILE A 112 2.77 7.52 2.09
N TYR A 113 3.70 8.21 2.74
CA TYR A 113 5.02 8.43 2.19
C TYR A 113 5.70 7.09 1.84
N GLY A 114 6.36 7.04 0.68
CA GLY A 114 7.05 5.84 0.24
C GLY A 114 6.16 4.73 -0.34
N LEU A 115 4.83 4.87 -0.30
CA LEU A 115 3.88 3.95 -0.97
C LEU A 115 3.01 4.65 -2.01
N GLY A 116 2.88 5.98 -1.93
CA GLY A 116 2.17 6.77 -2.95
C GLY A 116 0.69 6.37 -3.05
N SER A 117 0.22 6.10 -4.27
CA SER A 117 -1.17 5.67 -4.51
C SER A 117 -1.43 4.21 -4.21
N TYR A 118 -0.40 3.39 -3.98
CA TYR A 118 -0.55 1.97 -3.66
C TYR A 118 -1.19 1.79 -2.29
N ALA A 119 -0.67 2.48 -1.27
CA ALA A 119 -1.26 2.49 0.07
C ALA A 119 -2.34 3.56 0.23
N ARG A 120 -3.11 3.84 -0.84
CA ARG A 120 -4.42 4.49 -0.67
C ARG A 120 -5.38 3.43 -0.23
N PRO A 121 -5.83 3.47 1.03
CA PRO A 121 -6.89 2.57 1.39
C PRO A 121 -8.19 3.31 1.10
N ALA A 122 -9.31 2.59 1.07
CA ALA A 122 -10.67 3.12 0.91
C ALA A 122 -11.12 4.10 2.02
N HIS A 123 -10.19 4.74 2.74
CA HIS A 123 -10.41 5.76 3.77
C HIS A 123 -10.76 7.14 3.19
N ASN A 124 -10.73 7.30 1.87
CA ASN A 124 -11.28 8.47 1.21
C ASN A 124 -12.80 8.25 1.04
N ARG A 125 -13.58 8.27 2.14
CA ARG A 125 -15.05 8.37 2.11
C ARG A 125 -15.54 9.72 1.54
N GLY A 126 -14.83 10.32 0.60
CA GLY A 126 -15.14 11.65 0.09
C GLY A 126 -14.32 12.13 -1.10
N GLY A 127 -13.66 11.25 -1.85
CA GLY A 127 -12.91 11.69 -3.04
C GLY A 127 -12.88 10.62 -4.11
N THR A 128 -14.02 10.44 -4.76
CA THR A 128 -14.23 9.55 -5.90
C THR A 128 -13.45 10.02 -7.12
N SER A 129 -12.54 9.20 -7.62
CA SER A 129 -12.12 9.25 -9.02
C SER A 129 -13.24 8.60 -9.83
N SER A 130 -13.82 9.35 -10.77
CA SER A 130 -15.09 9.04 -11.45
C SER A 130 -15.09 7.79 -12.33
N SER A 131 -13.95 7.16 -12.59
CA SER A 131 -13.83 5.99 -13.46
C SER A 131 -13.98 4.63 -12.75
N GLN A 132 -13.52 4.50 -11.49
CA GLN A 132 -13.58 3.23 -10.75
C GLN A 132 -14.95 2.97 -10.09
N ALA A 133 -15.70 4.02 -9.76
CA ALA A 133 -17.00 3.88 -9.10
C ALA A 133 -18.05 3.21 -9.98
N GLY A 134 -18.00 3.43 -11.30
CA GLY A 134 -18.94 2.83 -12.25
C GLY A 134 -18.70 1.33 -12.45
N GLU A 135 -17.45 0.88 -12.36
CA GLU A 135 -17.10 -0.54 -12.52
C GLU A 135 -17.48 -1.34 -11.27
N ILE A 136 -17.24 -0.79 -10.08
CA ILE A 136 -17.63 -1.43 -8.80
C ILE A 136 -19.14 -1.59 -8.72
N LEU A 137 -19.94 -0.58 -9.11
CA LEU A 137 -21.41 -0.68 -9.10
C LEU A 137 -21.92 -1.79 -10.02
N ARG A 138 -21.38 -1.90 -11.24
CA ARG A 138 -21.76 -2.95 -12.20
C ARG A 138 -21.41 -4.34 -11.68
N LEU A 139 -20.22 -4.51 -11.12
CA LEU A 139 -19.79 -5.78 -10.54
C LEU A 139 -20.64 -6.14 -9.31
N THR A 140 -21.04 -5.17 -8.48
CA THR A 140 -21.93 -5.45 -7.34
C THR A 140 -23.33 -5.88 -7.78
N GLU A 141 -23.90 -5.25 -8.81
CA GLU A 141 -25.19 -5.65 -9.38
C GLU A 141 -25.12 -7.08 -9.95
N GLU A 142 -24.06 -7.40 -10.69
CA GLU A 142 -23.86 -8.74 -11.25
C GLU A 142 -23.69 -9.81 -10.17
N VAL A 143 -22.92 -9.54 -9.11
CA VAL A 143 -22.78 -10.45 -7.95
C VAL A 143 -24.10 -10.64 -7.22
N THR A 144 -24.90 -9.58 -7.05
CA THR A 144 -26.22 -9.71 -6.40
C THR A 144 -27.18 -10.56 -7.22
N TYR A 145 -27.21 -10.37 -8.54
CA TYR A 145 -28.05 -11.15 -9.44
C TYR A 145 -27.69 -12.65 -9.43
N LEU A 146 -26.40 -12.97 -9.46
CA LEU A 146 -25.92 -14.35 -9.38
C LEU A 146 -26.28 -15.01 -8.05
N ARG A 147 -26.19 -14.26 -6.94
CA ARG A 147 -26.51 -14.76 -5.60
C ARG A 147 -28.00 -15.05 -5.44
N GLU A 148 -28.88 -14.21 -5.99
CA GLU A 148 -30.32 -14.47 -6.01
C GLU A 148 -30.68 -15.68 -6.88
N GLY A 149 -30.00 -15.85 -8.02
CA GLY A 149 -30.14 -17.02 -8.88
C GLY A 149 -29.83 -18.32 -8.14
N GLN A 150 -28.74 -18.36 -7.37
CA GLN A 150 -28.37 -19.51 -6.55
C GLN A 150 -29.41 -19.84 -5.47
N ARG A 151 -29.98 -18.82 -4.79
CA ARG A 151 -31.03 -19.07 -3.80
C ARG A 151 -32.27 -19.72 -4.40
N ARG A 152 -32.67 -19.29 -5.61
CA ARG A 152 -33.82 -19.89 -6.31
C ARG A 152 -33.54 -21.34 -6.69
N THR A 153 -32.34 -21.66 -7.17
CA THR A 153 -31.98 -23.06 -7.46
C THR A 153 -31.95 -23.91 -6.20
N ASP A 154 -31.43 -23.39 -5.10
CA ASP A 154 -31.38 -24.09 -3.81
C ASP A 154 -32.78 -24.34 -3.24
N GLU A 155 -33.68 -23.37 -3.36
CA GLU A 155 -35.08 -23.49 -2.94
C GLU A 155 -35.85 -24.53 -3.76
N THR A 156 -35.66 -24.54 -5.09
CA THR A 156 -36.29 -25.55 -5.97
C THR A 156 -35.73 -26.96 -5.71
N MET A 157 -34.42 -27.08 -5.50
CA MET A 157 -33.78 -28.35 -5.14
C MET A 157 -34.25 -28.85 -3.77
N SER A 158 -34.40 -27.95 -2.79
CA SER A 158 -34.93 -28.29 -1.47
C SER A 158 -36.38 -28.79 -1.54
N HIS A 159 -37.24 -28.14 -2.34
CA HIS A 159 -38.61 -28.60 -2.55
C HIS A 159 -38.66 -29.97 -3.25
N LEU A 160 -37.86 -30.20 -4.28
CA LEU A 160 -37.78 -31.50 -4.96
C LEU A 160 -37.29 -32.61 -4.03
N LEU A 161 -36.23 -32.36 -3.26
CA LEU A 161 -35.69 -33.34 -2.30
C LEU A 161 -36.70 -33.65 -1.18
N THR A 162 -37.54 -32.69 -0.80
CA THR A 162 -38.63 -32.91 0.16
C THR A 162 -39.75 -33.76 -0.44
N PHE A 163 -40.07 -33.57 -1.73
CA PHE A 163 -41.08 -34.34 -2.46
C PHE A 163 -40.68 -35.81 -2.67
N PHE A 164 -39.41 -36.09 -2.95
CA PHE A 164 -38.90 -37.46 -3.13
C PHE A 164 -38.68 -38.26 -1.82
N ARG A 165 -38.86 -37.63 -0.65
CA ARG A 165 -38.65 -38.27 0.67
C ARG A 165 -39.96 -38.81 1.29
N GLN A 166 -41.09 -38.67 0.61
CA GLN A 166 -42.39 -39.23 1.00
C GLN A 166 -42.67 -40.50 0.19
#